data_AF-A0A6J4SH98-F1
#
_entry.id   AF-A0A6J4SH98-F1
#
_cell.length_a   1.000
_cell.length_b   1.000
_cell.length_c   1.000
_cell.angle_alpha   90.00
_cell.angle_beta   90.00
_cell.angle_gamma   90.00
#
_symmetry.space_group_name_H-M   'P 1'
#
loop_
_entity.id
_entity.type
_entity.pdbx_description
1 polymer ?
#
loop_
_entity_poly.entity_id
_entity_poly.type
_entity_poly.pdbx_seq_one_letter_code
_entity_poly.pdbx_strand_id
1 'polypeptide(L)'
;MRLPFAIAAFAATAASPALAQQPASPPPPVAPQLPPELTDPRALDQLGNVAGVLARALLELPVGEVEAALENRPVTAEDRRKTVATETGMNPRELDGEVKRGKVAVKQGGQAMARTLPVITRALNQAGEQIGRAIANLPSPTYPRQ
;
A
#
# COMPACT_ATOMS: atom_id res chain seq x y z
N MET A 1 34.02 -63.57 -11.55
CA MET A 1 34.18 -62.41 -10.63
C MET A 1 33.58 -61.16 -11.29
N ARG A 2 33.08 -60.20 -10.51
CA ARG A 2 32.28 -59.01 -10.90
C ARG A 2 32.63 -57.84 -9.95
N LEU A 3 32.48 -56.54 -10.23
CA LEU A 3 32.12 -55.71 -11.41
C LEU A 3 32.94 -54.38 -11.30
N PRO A 4 32.88 -53.39 -12.22
CA PRO A 4 33.72 -52.17 -12.16
C PRO A 4 33.07 -51.03 -11.35
N PHE A 5 33.79 -49.92 -11.15
CA PHE A 5 33.21 -48.61 -10.87
C PHE A 5 34.02 -47.45 -11.50
N ALA A 6 33.39 -46.28 -11.66
CA ALA A 6 33.75 -45.27 -12.66
C ALA A 6 33.82 -43.83 -12.11
N ILE A 7 34.62 -43.00 -12.80
CA ILE A 7 34.45 -41.55 -13.10
C ILE A 7 34.06 -40.57 -11.97
N ALA A 8 34.96 -39.61 -11.67
CA ALA A 8 34.76 -38.14 -11.63
C ALA A 8 36.02 -37.48 -10.99
N ALA A 9 36.71 -36.46 -11.53
CA ALA A 9 36.29 -35.14 -12.04
C ALA A 9 35.77 -34.20 -10.91
N PHE A 10 36.14 -32.91 -10.77
CA PHE A 10 37.15 -32.06 -11.45
C PHE A 10 37.28 -30.70 -10.70
N ALA A 11 38.51 -30.24 -10.43
CA ALA A 11 38.97 -28.84 -10.31
C ALA A 11 38.36 -27.79 -9.33
N ALA A 12 39.08 -26.65 -9.25
CA ALA A 12 38.78 -25.33 -8.67
C ALA A 12 38.84 -25.21 -7.13
N THR A 13 39.81 -24.56 -6.46
CA THR A 13 40.55 -23.29 -6.70
C THR A 13 39.68 -22.04 -6.81
N ALA A 14 39.51 -21.31 -5.70
CA ALA A 14 39.53 -19.85 -5.66
C ALA A 14 39.63 -19.35 -4.20
N ALA A 15 40.78 -18.80 -3.82
CA ALA A 15 40.89 -17.94 -2.64
C ALA A 15 40.92 -16.48 -3.12
N SER A 16 40.07 -15.62 -2.55
CA SER A 16 40.17 -14.16 -2.64
C SER A 16 39.40 -13.50 -1.50
N PRO A 17 40.01 -12.64 -0.68
CA PRO A 17 39.34 -11.98 0.43
C PRO A 17 38.63 -10.70 -0.06
N ALA A 18 37.31 -10.74 -0.17
CA ALA A 18 36.52 -9.52 -0.29
C ALA A 18 36.34 -8.88 1.08
N LEU A 19 36.66 -7.58 1.19
CA LEU A 19 36.42 -6.73 2.36
C LEU A 19 34.90 -6.61 2.63
N ALA A 20 34.32 -7.61 3.29
CA ALA A 20 32.93 -7.60 3.71
C ALA A 20 32.75 -6.64 4.89
N GLN A 21 32.52 -5.37 4.55
CA GLN A 21 32.06 -4.33 5.47
C GLN A 21 30.91 -4.89 6.31
N GLN A 22 31.10 -4.90 7.63
CA GLN A 22 30.12 -5.39 8.59
C GLN A 22 28.80 -4.64 8.40
N PRO A 23 27.73 -5.28 7.88
CA PRO A 23 26.43 -4.63 7.81
C PRO A 23 25.98 -4.42 9.25
N ALA A 24 25.66 -3.18 9.62
CA ALA A 24 25.04 -2.92 10.91
C ALA A 24 23.77 -3.79 11.02
N SER A 25 23.62 -4.50 12.14
CA SER A 25 22.47 -5.38 12.37
C SER A 25 21.18 -4.63 12.07
N PRO A 26 20.31 -5.10 11.16
CA PRO A 26 19.08 -4.41 10.87
C PRO A 26 18.26 -4.31 12.17
N PRO A 27 17.71 -3.13 12.51
CA PRO A 27 16.91 -2.97 13.71
C PRO A 27 15.71 -3.92 13.68
N PRO A 28 15.20 -4.36 14.84
CA PRO A 28 14.03 -5.24 14.89
C PRO A 28 12.87 -4.60 14.12
N PRO A 29 12.08 -5.39 13.37
CA PRO A 29 11.00 -4.86 12.56
C PRO A 29 9.99 -4.15 13.47
N VAL A 30 9.96 -2.81 13.36
CA VAL A 30 8.96 -1.99 14.04
C VAL A 30 7.60 -2.39 13.48
N ALA A 31 6.79 -3.07 14.30
CA ALA A 31 5.44 -3.44 13.92
C ALA A 31 4.70 -2.16 13.48
N PRO A 32 4.15 -2.08 12.25
CA PRO A 32 3.49 -0.88 11.78
C PRO A 32 2.30 -0.55 12.68
N GLN A 33 2.47 0.45 13.54
CA GLN A 33 1.38 0.99 14.34
C GLN A 33 0.49 1.78 13.39
N LEU A 34 -0.58 1.13 12.93
CA LEU A 34 -1.60 1.79 12.12
C LEU A 34 -2.22 2.93 12.94
N PRO A 35 -2.31 4.15 12.39
CA PRO A 35 -2.94 5.28 13.06
C PRO A 35 -4.36 4.89 13.53
N PRO A 36 -4.72 5.13 14.81
CA PRO A 36 -6.02 4.73 15.35
C PRO A 36 -7.20 5.33 14.58
N GLU A 37 -7.00 6.46 13.90
CA GLU A 37 -7.94 7.13 13.00
C GLU A 37 -8.38 6.23 11.84
N LEU A 38 -7.53 5.30 11.37
CA LEU A 38 -7.91 4.33 10.32
C LEU A 38 -8.83 3.22 10.84
N THR A 39 -8.97 3.10 12.17
CA THR A 39 -9.89 2.17 12.82
C THR A 39 -11.12 2.85 13.44
N ASP A 40 -11.15 4.19 13.54
CA ASP A 40 -12.29 4.93 14.06
C ASP A 40 -13.38 5.08 12.97
N PRO A 41 -14.59 4.51 13.17
CA PRO A 41 -15.70 4.71 12.23
C PRO A 41 -16.10 6.18 12.04
N ARG A 42 -15.86 7.06 13.03
CA ARG A 42 -16.16 8.49 12.91
C ARG A 42 -15.22 9.21 11.96
N ALA A 43 -13.93 8.86 11.98
CA ALA A 43 -12.94 9.39 11.04
C ALA A 43 -13.27 8.96 9.59
N LEU A 44 -13.69 7.71 9.39
CA LEU A 44 -14.16 7.22 8.09
C LEU A 44 -15.43 7.95 7.60
N ASP A 45 -16.40 8.19 8.48
CA ASP A 45 -17.62 8.96 8.15
C ASP A 45 -17.28 10.43 7.80
N GLN A 46 -16.30 11.05 8.47
CA GLN A 46 -15.79 12.39 8.13
C GLN A 46 -15.07 12.42 6.77
N LEU A 47 -14.19 11.46 6.50
CA LEU A 47 -13.51 11.29 5.21
C LEU A 47 -14.52 11.21 4.07
N GLY A 48 -15.58 10.40 4.22
CA GLY A 48 -16.66 10.32 3.24
C GLY A 48 -17.48 11.61 3.09
N ASN A 49 -17.56 12.46 4.11
CA ASN A 49 -18.19 13.78 3.98
C ASN A 49 -17.30 14.74 3.18
N VAL A 50 -16.01 14.82 3.51
CA VAL A 50 -15.04 15.66 2.79
C VAL A 50 -14.93 15.24 1.32
N ALA A 51 -14.83 13.93 1.04
CA ALA A 51 -14.79 13.40 -0.32
C ALA A 51 -16.05 13.78 -1.12
N GLY A 52 -17.24 13.74 -0.52
CA GLY A 52 -18.48 14.17 -1.16
C GLY A 52 -18.51 15.66 -1.50
N VAL A 53 -18.03 16.52 -0.60
CA VAL A 53 -17.91 17.97 -0.85
C VAL A 53 -16.91 18.26 -1.97
N LEU A 54 -15.75 17.59 -1.97
CA LEU A 54 -14.75 17.74 -3.03
C LEU A 54 -15.26 17.26 -4.39
N ALA A 55 -15.92 16.09 -4.45
CA ALA A 55 -16.50 15.57 -5.68
C ALA A 55 -17.57 16.52 -6.26
N ARG A 56 -18.40 17.13 -5.39
CA ARG A 56 -19.37 18.13 -5.81
C ARG A 56 -18.72 19.42 -6.33
N ALA A 57 -17.68 19.91 -5.65
CA ALA A 57 -16.93 21.09 -6.10
C ALA A 57 -16.27 20.86 -7.47
N LEU A 58 -15.76 19.65 -7.75
CA LEU A 58 -15.24 19.27 -9.06
C LEU A 58 -16.33 19.25 -10.15
N LEU A 59 -17.53 18.76 -9.84
CA LEU A 59 -18.67 18.79 -10.77
C LEU A 59 -19.15 20.22 -11.10
N GLU A 60 -19.03 21.14 -10.16
CA GLU A 60 -19.43 22.55 -10.31
C GLU A 60 -18.36 23.42 -11.03
N LEU A 61 -17.20 22.85 -11.42
CA LEU A 61 -16.18 23.58 -12.19
C LEU A 61 -16.69 23.99 -13.58
N PRO A 62 -16.54 25.27 -13.98
CA PRO A 62 -16.89 25.73 -15.33
C PRO A 62 -15.88 25.23 -16.36
N VAL A 63 -16.37 24.61 -17.43
CA VAL A 63 -15.55 24.07 -18.52
C VAL A 63 -15.78 24.76 -19.86
N GLY A 64 -16.97 25.32 -20.11
CA GLY A 64 -17.27 25.95 -21.40
C GLY A 64 -16.39 27.17 -21.71
N GLU A 65 -15.95 27.92 -20.69
CA GLU A 65 -14.99 29.02 -20.90
C GLU A 65 -13.61 28.50 -21.35
N VAL A 66 -13.20 27.34 -20.84
CA VAL A 66 -11.93 26.67 -21.20
C VAL A 66 -12.02 26.08 -22.61
N GLU A 67 -13.14 25.45 -22.95
CA GLU A 67 -13.42 24.94 -24.30
C GLU A 67 -13.45 26.06 -25.34
N ALA A 68 -14.18 27.15 -25.09
CA ALA A 68 -14.24 28.29 -26.01
C ALA A 68 -12.85 28.94 -26.22
N ALA A 69 -12.01 28.98 -25.18
CA ALA A 69 -10.62 29.44 -25.29
C ALA A 69 -9.75 28.46 -26.12
N LEU A 70 -9.90 27.15 -25.96
CA LEU A 70 -9.22 26.13 -26.76
C LEU A 70 -9.65 26.18 -28.24
N GLU A 71 -10.93 26.44 -28.50
CA GLU A 71 -11.50 26.61 -29.84
C GLU A 71 -11.20 28.00 -30.45
N ASN A 72 -10.54 28.89 -29.71
CA ASN A 72 -10.22 30.27 -30.10
C ASN A 72 -11.46 31.07 -30.56
N ARG A 73 -12.60 30.87 -29.88
CA ARG A 73 -13.88 31.56 -30.14
C ARG A 73 -14.32 32.42 -28.94
N PRO A 74 -15.13 33.48 -29.14
CA PRO A 74 -15.65 34.26 -28.03
C PRO A 74 -16.56 33.43 -27.11
N VAL A 75 -16.38 33.59 -25.80
CA VAL A 75 -17.19 32.94 -24.75
C VAL A 75 -18.64 33.45 -24.78
N THR A 76 -19.59 32.55 -25.02
CA THR A 76 -21.03 32.84 -25.05
C THR A 76 -21.67 32.77 -23.66
N ALA A 77 -22.95 33.13 -23.54
CA ALA A 77 -23.72 32.98 -22.31
C ALA A 77 -24.05 31.51 -21.96
N GLU A 78 -23.92 30.60 -22.92
CA GLU A 78 -24.11 29.16 -22.74
C GLU A 78 -22.85 28.51 -22.17
N ASP A 79 -21.68 28.86 -22.71
CA ASP A 79 -20.37 28.39 -22.22
C ASP A 79 -20.16 28.66 -20.73
N ARG A 80 -20.59 29.84 -20.23
CA ARG A 80 -20.51 30.22 -18.81
C ARG A 80 -21.42 29.41 -17.89
N ARG A 81 -22.39 28.67 -18.44
CA ARG A 81 -23.29 27.77 -17.70
C ARG A 81 -22.82 26.31 -17.79
N LYS A 82 -21.86 26.00 -18.66
CA LYS A 82 -21.38 24.65 -18.90
C LYS A 82 -20.33 24.27 -17.87
N THR A 83 -20.65 23.27 -17.07
CA THR A 83 -19.81 22.70 -16.00
C THR A 83 -19.46 21.24 -16.28
N VAL A 84 -18.51 20.69 -15.52
CA VAL A 84 -18.18 19.25 -15.55
C VAL A 84 -19.44 18.39 -15.34
N ALA A 85 -20.35 18.79 -14.44
CA ALA A 85 -21.63 18.11 -14.23
C ALA A 85 -22.48 18.02 -15.51
N THR A 86 -22.63 19.14 -16.23
CA THR A 86 -23.45 19.16 -17.45
C THR A 86 -22.83 18.35 -18.58
N GLU A 87 -21.50 18.33 -18.71
CA GLU A 87 -20.84 17.64 -19.82
C GLU A 87 -20.59 16.14 -19.57
N THR A 88 -20.43 15.74 -18.31
CA THR A 88 -20.43 14.31 -17.93
C THR A 88 -21.83 13.73 -17.80
N GLY A 89 -22.88 14.56 -17.89
CA GLY A 89 -24.26 14.18 -17.59
C GLY A 89 -24.53 13.83 -16.12
N MET A 90 -23.54 13.99 -15.23
CA MET A 90 -23.62 13.53 -13.84
C MET A 90 -24.45 14.49 -12.97
N ASN A 91 -25.56 13.98 -12.43
CA ASN A 91 -26.42 14.76 -11.55
C ASN A 91 -25.85 14.81 -10.12
N PRO A 92 -25.77 15.98 -9.46
CA PRO A 92 -25.37 16.08 -8.05
C PRO A 92 -26.17 15.19 -7.08
N ARG A 93 -27.44 14.90 -7.39
CA ARG A 93 -28.29 13.99 -6.59
C ARG A 93 -27.90 12.52 -6.73
N GLU A 94 -27.39 12.13 -7.90
CA GLU A 94 -26.90 10.77 -8.16
C GLU A 94 -25.54 10.57 -7.48
N LEU A 95 -24.65 11.58 -7.58
CA LEU A 95 -23.39 11.63 -6.83
C LEU A 95 -23.64 11.50 -5.31
N ASP A 96 -24.61 12.23 -4.73
CA ASP A 96 -24.99 12.07 -3.32
C ASP A 96 -25.41 10.63 -2.98
N GLY A 97 -26.10 9.95 -3.90
CA GLY A 97 -26.48 8.54 -3.77
C GLY A 97 -25.31 7.56 -3.91
N GLU A 98 -24.32 7.88 -4.73
CA GLU A 98 -23.06 7.12 -4.86
C GLU A 98 -22.14 7.32 -3.66
N VAL A 99 -21.94 8.54 -3.19
CA VAL A 99 -21.16 8.84 -1.98
C VAL A 99 -21.77 8.14 -0.76
N LYS A 100 -23.10 8.09 -0.62
CA LYS A 100 -23.77 7.32 0.44
C LYS A 100 -23.52 5.81 0.32
N ARG A 101 -23.59 5.23 -0.89
CA ARG A 101 -23.26 3.81 -1.13
C ARG A 101 -21.77 3.53 -0.85
N GLY A 102 -20.88 4.40 -1.29
CA GLY A 102 -19.43 4.35 -1.06
C GLY A 102 -19.08 4.37 0.43
N LYS A 103 -19.71 5.23 1.23
CA LYS A 103 -19.54 5.25 2.71
C LYS A 103 -19.83 3.89 3.35
N VAL A 104 -20.91 3.22 2.92
CA VAL A 104 -21.25 1.88 3.44
C VAL A 104 -20.16 0.86 3.07
N ALA A 105 -19.69 0.86 1.83
CA ALA A 105 -18.62 -0.02 1.37
C ALA A 105 -17.29 0.24 2.09
N VAL A 106 -16.89 1.51 2.26
CA VAL A 106 -15.68 1.92 3.01
C VAL A 106 -15.78 1.49 4.47
N LYS A 107 -16.93 1.68 5.11
CA LYS A 107 -17.16 1.28 6.51
C LYS A 107 -17.11 -0.24 6.68
N GLN A 108 -17.68 -1.01 5.76
CA GLN A 108 -17.60 -2.47 5.75
C GLN A 108 -16.17 -2.97 5.50
N GLY A 109 -15.45 -2.38 4.54
CA GLY A 109 -14.06 -2.69 4.24
C GLY A 109 -13.12 -2.38 5.41
N GLY A 110 -13.26 -1.20 6.02
CA GLY A 110 -12.52 -0.79 7.21
C GLY A 110 -12.78 -1.73 8.40
N GLN A 111 -14.04 -2.13 8.64
CA GLN A 111 -14.36 -3.13 9.66
C GLN A 111 -13.78 -4.52 9.34
N ALA A 112 -13.74 -4.94 8.08
CA ALA A 112 -13.13 -6.19 7.68
C ALA A 112 -11.61 -6.16 7.92
N MET A 113 -10.92 -5.08 7.54
CA MET A 113 -9.50 -4.86 7.84
C MET A 113 -9.24 -4.83 9.36
N ALA A 114 -10.04 -4.08 10.13
CA ALA A 114 -9.90 -4.03 11.59
C ALA A 114 -10.02 -5.42 12.26
N ARG A 115 -10.80 -6.34 11.68
CA ARG A 115 -10.92 -7.74 12.15
C ARG A 115 -9.73 -8.62 11.74
N THR A 116 -9.07 -8.36 10.62
CA THR A 116 -7.91 -9.14 10.17
C THR A 116 -6.59 -8.65 10.78
N LEU A 117 -6.49 -7.38 11.16
CA LEU A 117 -5.28 -6.81 11.79
C LEU A 117 -4.78 -7.61 13.02
N PRO A 118 -5.61 -8.02 14.00
CA PRO A 118 -5.17 -8.87 15.10
C PRO A 118 -4.67 -10.27 14.70
N VAL A 119 -5.00 -10.76 13.50
CA VAL A 119 -4.49 -12.03 12.98
C VAL A 119 -3.12 -11.82 12.35
N ILE A 120 -2.97 -10.77 11.54
CA ILE A 120 -1.70 -10.38 10.91
C ILE A 120 -0.64 -10.07 11.97
N THR A 121 -0.95 -9.27 12.99
CA THR A 121 0.01 -8.92 14.05
C THR A 121 0.45 -10.15 14.86
N ARG A 122 -0.46 -11.09 15.17
CA ARG A 122 -0.10 -12.35 15.82
C ARG A 122 0.81 -13.21 14.94
N ALA A 123 0.53 -13.33 13.65
CA ALA A 123 1.38 -14.08 12.73
C ALA A 123 2.79 -13.46 12.60
N LEU A 124 2.89 -12.13 12.52
CA LEU A 124 4.17 -11.41 12.48
C LEU A 124 4.98 -11.60 13.77
N ASN A 125 4.34 -11.50 14.95
CA ASN A 125 5.00 -11.74 16.23
C ASN A 125 5.50 -13.18 16.35
N GLN A 126 4.68 -14.18 15.98
CA GLN A 126 5.08 -15.59 15.98
C GLN A 126 6.24 -15.88 15.02
N ALA A 127 6.28 -15.23 13.85
CA ALA A 127 7.41 -15.31 12.93
C ALA A 127 8.68 -14.71 13.56
N GLY A 128 8.57 -13.55 14.20
CA GLY A 128 9.68 -12.92 14.95
C GLY A 128 10.25 -13.82 16.05
N GLU A 129 9.40 -14.47 16.84
CA GLU A 129 9.82 -15.42 17.88
C GLU A 129 10.49 -16.69 17.32
N GLN A 130 10.06 -17.17 16.15
CA GLN A 130 10.67 -18.33 15.49
C GLN A 130 12.05 -17.96 14.93
N ILE A 131 12.17 -16.79 14.29
CA ILE A 131 13.45 -16.26 13.80
C ILE A 131 14.41 -16.03 14.99
N GLY A 132 13.92 -15.42 16.08
CA GLY A 132 14.71 -15.23 17.31
C GLY A 132 15.24 -16.54 17.90
N ARG A 133 14.39 -17.59 17.96
CA ARG A 133 14.80 -18.94 18.40
C ARG A 133 15.78 -19.61 17.43
N ALA A 134 15.60 -19.45 16.12
CA ALA A 134 16.52 -19.99 15.13
C ALA A 134 17.91 -19.36 15.24
N ILE A 135 17.98 -18.04 15.46
CA ILE A 135 19.24 -17.31 15.70
C ILE A 135 19.87 -17.70 17.03
N ALA A 136 19.09 -17.79 18.12
CA ALA A 136 19.58 -18.14 19.45
C ALA A 136 20.12 -19.59 19.54
N ASN A 137 19.65 -20.48 18.67
CA ASN A 137 20.11 -21.87 18.58
C ASN A 137 21.25 -22.08 17.57
N LEU A 138 21.78 -21.02 16.93
CA LEU A 138 23.00 -21.15 16.13
C LEU A 138 24.18 -21.45 17.07
N PRO A 139 25.04 -22.45 16.75
CA PRO A 139 26.21 -22.74 17.56
C PRO A 139 27.14 -21.53 17.58
N SER A 140 27.52 -21.08 18.79
CA SER A 140 28.44 -19.96 18.95
C SER A 140 29.78 -20.29 18.28
N PRO A 141 30.29 -19.47 17.34
CA PRO A 141 31.56 -19.71 16.67
C PRO A 141 32.74 -19.31 17.55
N THR A 142 32.85 -19.93 18.73
CA THR A 142 34.07 -19.89 19.56
C THR A 142 35.13 -20.81 18.96
N TYR A 143 35.75 -20.38 17.87
CA TYR A 143 37.07 -20.86 17.50
C TYR A 143 38.12 -20.21 18.42
N PRO A 144 39.06 -20.99 18.99
CA PRO A 144 40.13 -20.42 19.81
C PRO A 144 41.07 -19.60 18.94
N ARG A 145 41.46 -18.41 19.42
CA ARG A 145 42.60 -17.68 18.84
C ARG A 145 43.88 -18.41 19.22
N GLN A 146 44.65 -18.84 18.22
CA GLN A 146 46.09 -19.06 18.31
C GLN A 146 46.74 -18.27 17.18
#